data_AF-A0A2P2E3C3-F1
#
_entry.id   AF-A0A2P2E3C3-F1
#
_cell.length_a   1.000
_cell.length_b   1.000
_cell.length_c   1.000
_cell.angle_alpha   90.00
_cell.angle_beta   90.00
_cell.angle_gamma   90.00
#
_symmetry.space_group_name_H-M   'P 1'
#
loop_
_entity.id
_entity.type
_entity.pdbx_description
1 polymer ?
#
loop_
_entity_poly.entity_id
_entity_poly.type
_entity_poly.pdbx_seq_one_letter_code
_entity_poly.pdbx_strand_id
1 'polypeptide(L)'
;MFWISTSLFTIRSVQDFTTAVYRLSSKFLIFIAFACGWCLLSGGTLHAEDGQLSPKESRLLTDTYRYVESLEPKKLKIDKKTYQTHSNFEKIFNFPFSGKKLKHWVQSRIKSYSVGSTGDYIAYFHQNEVVLGKQFFQLSPLDRFLVLLHEARHADGKSYSHTECPDQYKFLNPRDLRISPAKQKACDNREDGGYGISASFLFELGAYGYLSHSETAYRYNSERVRIILED
;
A
#
# COMPACT_ATOMS: atom_id res chain seq x y z
N MET A 1 68.87 28.34 64.93
CA MET A 1 68.98 27.58 66.19
C MET A 1 67.65 26.88 66.43
N PHE A 2 67.74 25.64 66.92
CA PHE A 2 66.70 24.73 67.37
C PHE A 2 65.85 23.94 66.34
N TRP A 3 66.02 22.62 66.49
CA TRP A 3 65.29 21.48 65.96
C TRP A 3 63.91 21.29 66.62
N ILE A 4 63.05 20.48 65.97
CA ILE A 4 62.31 19.28 66.48
C ILE A 4 61.15 19.03 65.48
N SER A 5 61.21 17.99 64.63
CA SER A 5 60.58 16.65 64.79
C SER A 5 59.07 16.67 65.02
N THR A 6 58.30 16.03 64.12
CA THR A 6 57.45 14.85 64.46
C THR A 6 56.83 14.25 63.20
N SER A 7 57.28 13.04 62.89
CA SER A 7 56.55 11.98 62.20
C SER A 7 55.37 11.47 63.04
N LEU A 8 54.32 10.97 62.36
CA LEU A 8 53.20 10.10 62.81
C LEU A 8 51.84 10.74 62.48
N PHE A 9 51.29 10.46 61.29
CA PHE A 9 49.85 10.28 61.07
C PHE A 9 49.62 9.86 59.60
N THR A 10 50.21 8.72 59.24
CA THR A 10 49.85 7.98 58.03
C THR A 10 49.46 6.59 58.52
N ILE A 11 48.39 6.02 57.96
CA ILE A 11 47.75 4.74 58.35
C ILE A 11 46.62 4.91 59.39
N ARG A 12 45.55 5.63 59.01
CA ARG A 12 44.19 5.32 59.52
C ARG A 12 43.01 5.80 58.66
N SER A 13 43.22 6.21 57.40
CA SER A 13 42.13 6.73 56.55
C SER A 13 41.84 5.92 55.27
N VAL A 14 42.29 4.66 55.18
CA VAL A 14 42.13 3.83 53.96
C VAL A 14 41.24 2.60 54.19
N GLN A 15 40.68 2.40 55.38
CA GLN A 15 39.77 1.27 55.67
C GLN A 15 38.29 1.64 55.82
N ASP A 16 37.94 2.93 55.93
CA ASP A 16 36.53 3.36 56.06
C ASP A 16 35.89 3.79 54.73
N PHE A 17 36.64 3.81 53.62
CA PHE A 17 36.11 4.20 52.31
C PHE A 17 35.57 3.03 51.46
N THR A 18 35.88 1.79 51.83
CA THR A 18 35.51 0.60 51.04
C THR A 18 34.19 -0.06 51.47
N THR A 19 33.68 0.23 52.67
CA THR A 19 32.45 -0.40 53.20
C THR A 19 31.19 0.45 53.03
N ALA A 20 31.33 1.75 52.74
CA ALA A 20 30.21 2.64 52.44
C ALA A 20 29.75 2.56 50.97
N VAL A 21 30.62 2.12 50.05
CA VAL A 21 30.32 2.04 48.61
C VAL A 21 29.51 0.77 48.25
N TYR A 22 29.55 -0.29 49.08
CA TYR A 22 28.83 -1.55 48.82
C TYR A 22 27.43 -1.65 49.45
N ARG A 23 26.97 -0.66 50.23
CA ARG A 23 25.61 -0.65 50.80
C ARG A 23 24.65 0.36 50.17
N LEU A 24 25.13 1.24 49.29
CA LEU A 24 24.27 2.18 48.55
C LEU A 24 23.90 1.72 47.12
N SER A 25 24.44 0.59 46.65
CA SER A 25 24.26 0.11 45.27
C SER A 25 23.16 -0.94 45.07
N SER A 26 22.49 -1.41 46.13
CA SER A 26 21.44 -2.45 46.00
C SER A 26 20.01 -1.92 45.92
N LYS A 27 19.72 -0.70 46.41
CA LYS A 27 18.35 -0.15 46.43
C LYS A 27 18.07 0.91 45.35
N PHE A 28 19.10 1.43 44.69
CA PHE A 28 18.94 2.37 43.56
C PHE A 28 18.90 1.67 42.19
N LEU A 29 19.47 0.46 42.08
CA LEU A 29 19.46 -0.35 40.86
C LEU A 29 18.12 -1.08 40.59
N ILE A 30 17.24 -1.19 41.59
CA ILE A 30 15.91 -1.80 41.43
C ILE A 30 14.88 -0.78 40.92
N PHE A 31 15.04 0.51 41.23
CA PHE A 31 14.13 1.56 40.73
C PHE A 31 14.41 1.96 39.27
N ILE A 32 15.66 1.86 38.80
CA ILE A 32 15.99 2.12 37.38
C ILE A 32 15.55 0.95 36.49
N ALA A 33 15.55 -0.29 37.00
CA ALA A 33 15.01 -1.44 36.28
C ALA A 33 13.47 -1.39 36.12
N PHE A 34 12.74 -0.79 37.07
CA PHE A 34 11.29 -0.59 36.95
C PHE A 34 10.90 0.68 36.16
N ALA A 35 11.76 1.70 36.11
CA ALA A 35 11.52 2.90 35.30
C ALA A 35 11.96 2.76 33.82
N CYS A 36 12.98 1.94 33.52
CA CYS A 36 13.35 1.61 32.14
C CYS A 36 12.55 0.41 31.56
N GLY A 37 11.91 -0.40 32.40
CA GLY A 37 11.01 -1.47 31.95
C GLY A 37 9.69 -0.97 31.37
N TRP A 38 9.25 0.25 31.73
CA TRP A 38 7.99 0.82 31.23
C TRP A 38 8.15 1.65 29.94
N CYS A 39 9.37 2.09 29.60
CA CYS A 39 9.64 2.76 28.32
C CYS A 39 10.10 1.81 27.20
N LEU A 40 10.43 0.55 27.49
CA LEU A 40 10.78 -0.46 26.47
C LEU A 40 9.59 -1.29 25.99
N LEU A 41 8.40 -1.05 26.54
CA LEU A 41 7.11 -1.54 26.03
C LEU A 41 6.36 -0.47 25.21
N SER A 42 7.04 0.61 24.80
CA SER A 42 6.63 1.39 23.63
C SER A 42 7.17 0.73 22.35
N GLY A 43 6.92 -0.57 22.20
CA GLY A 43 6.79 -1.18 20.89
C GLY A 43 5.47 -0.66 20.33
N GLY A 44 5.44 0.62 19.97
CA GLY A 44 4.39 1.17 19.14
C GLY A 44 4.46 0.44 17.81
N THR A 45 3.78 -0.69 17.72
CA THR A 45 3.00 -0.94 16.52
C THR A 45 2.03 0.24 16.48
N LEU A 46 2.43 1.29 15.76
CA LEU A 46 1.52 2.14 15.02
C LEU A 46 0.77 1.22 14.06
N HIS A 47 -0.08 0.35 14.59
CA HIS A 47 -1.28 -0.04 13.90
C HIS A 47 -1.99 1.30 13.75
N ALA A 48 -1.96 1.85 12.54
CA ALA A 48 -2.97 2.82 12.17
C ALA A 48 -4.30 2.21 12.63
N GLU A 49 -5.09 2.97 13.37
CA GLU A 49 -6.47 2.57 13.65
C GLU A 49 -7.15 2.45 12.29
N ASP A 50 -7.12 1.26 11.70
CA ASP A 50 -7.87 0.91 10.52
C ASP A 50 -9.33 0.99 10.94
N GLY A 51 -9.94 2.12 10.58
CA GLY A 51 -11.30 2.47 10.95
C GLY A 51 -12.30 1.73 10.07
N GLN A 52 -13.46 1.43 10.64
CA GLN A 52 -14.61 1.04 9.83
C GLN A 52 -14.99 2.19 8.90
N LEU A 53 -15.46 1.85 7.69
CA LEU A 53 -16.02 2.83 6.76
C LEU A 53 -17.15 3.62 7.43
N SER A 54 -17.08 4.95 7.36
CA SER A 54 -18.22 5.79 7.70
C SER A 54 -19.42 5.50 6.77
N PRO A 55 -20.65 5.92 7.12
CA PRO A 55 -21.80 5.78 6.24
C PRO A 55 -21.61 6.44 4.87
N LYS A 56 -20.90 7.57 4.82
CA LYS A 56 -20.57 8.27 3.58
C LYS A 56 -19.61 7.46 2.71
N GLU A 57 -18.55 6.93 3.29
CA GLU A 57 -17.54 6.12 2.59
C GLU A 57 -18.15 4.80 2.10
N SER A 58 -18.97 4.16 2.93
CA SER A 58 -19.74 2.96 2.56
C SER A 58 -20.65 3.21 1.35
N ARG A 59 -21.31 4.38 1.31
CA ARG A 59 -22.13 4.78 0.17
C ARG A 59 -21.29 4.98 -1.09
N LEU A 60 -20.14 5.66 -1.00
CA LEU A 60 -19.23 5.86 -2.14
C LEU A 60 -18.70 4.53 -2.71
N LEU A 61 -18.40 3.56 -1.84
CA LEU A 61 -18.00 2.22 -2.26
C LEU A 61 -19.16 1.49 -2.97
N THR A 62 -20.37 1.57 -2.41
CA THR A 62 -21.57 1.02 -3.04
C THR A 62 -21.84 1.64 -4.41
N ASP A 63 -21.72 2.96 -4.52
CA ASP A 63 -21.92 3.68 -5.79
C ASP A 63 -20.85 3.32 -6.82
N THR A 64 -19.62 3.01 -6.39
CA THR A 64 -18.53 2.51 -7.25
C THR A 64 -18.90 1.18 -7.89
N TYR A 65 -19.42 0.23 -7.11
CA TYR A 65 -19.88 -1.05 -7.66
C TYR A 65 -21.10 -0.91 -8.54
N ARG A 66 -22.05 -0.04 -8.18
CA ARG A 66 -23.23 0.23 -9.02
C ARG A 66 -22.83 0.84 -10.37
N TYR A 67 -21.84 1.74 -10.38
CA TYR A 67 -21.29 2.31 -11.60
C TYR A 67 -20.78 1.20 -12.53
N VAL A 68 -19.92 0.30 -12.03
CA VAL A 68 -19.38 -0.78 -12.85
C VAL A 68 -20.43 -1.76 -13.31
N GLU A 69 -21.38 -2.11 -12.44
CA GLU A 69 -22.49 -3.00 -12.77
C GLU A 69 -23.33 -2.50 -13.96
N SER A 70 -23.29 -1.19 -14.25
CA SER A 70 -23.96 -0.59 -15.41
C SER A 70 -23.16 -0.71 -16.72
N LEU A 71 -21.90 -1.14 -16.67
CA LEU A 71 -21.01 -1.24 -17.84
C LEU A 71 -21.20 -2.59 -18.52
N GLU A 72 -22.00 -2.61 -19.57
CA GLU A 72 -22.25 -3.81 -20.38
C GLU A 72 -21.76 -3.59 -21.84
N PRO A 73 -21.42 -4.65 -22.57
CA PRO A 73 -20.94 -4.53 -23.94
C PRO A 73 -22.00 -3.87 -24.82
N LYS A 74 -21.58 -2.84 -25.56
CA LYS A 74 -22.41 -2.09 -26.52
C LYS A 74 -21.95 -2.39 -27.95
N LYS A 75 -22.41 -1.60 -28.91
CA LYS A 75 -21.82 -1.59 -30.25
C LYS A 75 -20.37 -1.10 -30.18
N LEU A 76 -19.44 -1.89 -30.73
CA LEU A 76 -18.03 -1.51 -30.85
C LEU A 76 -17.88 -0.15 -31.56
N LYS A 77 -16.99 0.68 -31.03
CA LYS A 77 -16.57 1.98 -31.58
C LYS A 77 -15.26 1.91 -32.35
N ILE A 78 -14.56 0.78 -32.26
CA ILE A 78 -13.37 0.45 -33.04
C ILE A 78 -13.67 -0.66 -34.05
N ASP A 79 -12.78 -0.84 -35.01
CA ASP A 79 -12.84 -1.95 -35.96
C ASP A 79 -12.83 -3.31 -35.23
N LYS A 80 -13.67 -4.24 -35.71
CA LYS A 80 -13.82 -5.58 -35.13
C LYS A 80 -12.51 -6.36 -35.17
N LYS A 81 -11.73 -6.27 -36.25
CA LYS A 81 -10.46 -6.99 -36.37
C LYS A 81 -9.44 -6.49 -35.34
N THR A 82 -9.37 -5.17 -35.16
CA THR A 82 -8.56 -4.50 -34.14
C THR A 82 -8.98 -4.96 -32.74
N TYR A 83 -10.27 -4.96 -32.43
CA TYR A 83 -10.79 -5.46 -31.15
C TYR A 83 -10.37 -6.91 -30.89
N GLN A 84 -10.57 -7.80 -31.86
CA GLN A 84 -10.25 -9.22 -31.74
C GLN A 84 -8.73 -9.48 -31.60
N THR A 85 -7.91 -8.61 -32.17
CA THR A 85 -6.44 -8.74 -32.12
C THR A 85 -5.87 -8.22 -30.80
N HIS A 86 -6.46 -7.17 -30.23
CA HIS A 86 -5.88 -6.43 -29.10
C HIS A 86 -6.60 -6.61 -27.77
N SER A 87 -7.87 -7.02 -27.75
CA SER A 87 -8.54 -7.36 -26.48
C SER A 87 -7.89 -8.59 -25.86
N ASN A 88 -7.52 -8.48 -24.60
CA ASN A 88 -7.04 -9.58 -23.76
C ASN A 88 -7.97 -9.84 -22.57
N PHE A 89 -9.13 -9.18 -22.50
CA PHE A 89 -10.02 -9.19 -21.34
C PHE A 89 -10.50 -10.60 -21.00
N GLU A 90 -11.08 -11.30 -21.97
CA GLU A 90 -11.63 -12.63 -21.74
C GLU A 90 -10.54 -13.65 -21.40
N LYS A 91 -9.33 -13.49 -21.96
CA LYS A 91 -8.16 -14.32 -21.60
C LYS A 91 -7.74 -14.12 -20.14
N ILE A 92 -7.82 -12.90 -19.62
CA ILE A 92 -7.42 -12.57 -18.24
C ILE A 92 -8.49 -13.00 -17.24
N PHE A 93 -9.75 -12.69 -17.53
CA PHE A 93 -10.84 -12.85 -16.57
C PHE A 93 -11.60 -14.17 -16.71
N ASN A 94 -11.38 -14.91 -17.81
CA ASN A 94 -12.12 -16.13 -18.17
C ASN A 94 -13.65 -15.89 -18.30
N PHE A 95 -14.04 -14.67 -18.64
CA PHE A 95 -15.41 -14.32 -19.02
C PHE A 95 -15.42 -13.11 -19.96
N PRO A 96 -16.43 -12.98 -20.84
CA PRO A 96 -16.56 -11.82 -21.73
C PRO A 96 -16.85 -10.55 -20.93
N PHE A 97 -16.47 -9.38 -21.47
CA PHE A 97 -16.67 -8.09 -20.82
C PHE A 97 -18.10 -7.94 -20.28
N SER A 98 -18.19 -7.79 -18.95
CA SER A 98 -19.44 -7.57 -18.23
C SER A 98 -19.13 -6.96 -16.88
N GLY A 99 -19.70 -5.77 -16.63
CA GLY A 99 -19.57 -5.05 -15.38
C GLY A 99 -20.09 -5.84 -14.19
N LYS A 100 -21.20 -6.57 -14.36
CA LYS A 100 -21.73 -7.50 -13.36
C LYS A 100 -20.70 -8.56 -12.99
N LYS A 101 -20.09 -9.24 -13.97
CA LYS A 101 -19.10 -10.29 -13.69
C LYS A 101 -17.83 -9.73 -13.06
N LEU A 102 -17.39 -8.54 -13.46
CA LEU A 102 -16.26 -7.84 -12.84
C LEU A 102 -16.52 -7.51 -11.37
N LYS A 103 -17.69 -6.97 -11.04
CA LYS A 103 -18.10 -6.74 -9.65
C LYS A 103 -17.98 -8.02 -8.81
N HIS A 104 -18.53 -9.13 -9.31
CA HIS A 104 -18.44 -10.42 -8.61
C HIS A 104 -17.00 -10.92 -8.50
N TRP A 105 -16.18 -10.75 -9.54
CA TRP A 105 -14.76 -11.14 -9.55
C TRP A 105 -13.95 -10.39 -8.49
N VAL A 106 -14.19 -9.08 -8.32
CA VAL A 106 -13.55 -8.26 -7.27
C VAL A 106 -14.06 -8.68 -5.88
N GLN A 107 -15.38 -8.83 -5.71
CA GLN A 107 -15.99 -9.20 -4.44
C GLN A 107 -15.67 -10.64 -3.99
N SER A 108 -15.33 -11.54 -4.92
CA SER A 108 -14.87 -12.88 -4.54
C SER A 108 -13.46 -12.87 -3.93
N ARG A 109 -12.69 -11.80 -4.14
CA ARG A 109 -11.29 -11.62 -3.71
C ARG A 109 -11.14 -10.71 -2.49
N ILE A 110 -11.88 -9.62 -2.46
CA ILE A 110 -11.86 -8.68 -1.34
C ILE A 110 -13.04 -8.98 -0.41
N LYS A 111 -12.74 -9.33 0.84
CA LYS A 111 -13.73 -9.73 1.86
C LYS A 111 -14.17 -8.58 2.74
N SER A 112 -13.29 -7.61 2.98
CA SER A 112 -13.56 -6.45 3.84
C SER A 112 -12.83 -5.21 3.36
N TYR A 113 -13.29 -4.07 3.85
CA TYR A 113 -12.73 -2.75 3.59
C TYR A 113 -12.60 -2.00 4.91
N SER A 114 -11.48 -1.32 5.09
CA SER A 114 -11.25 -0.37 6.18
C SER A 114 -10.66 0.91 5.63
N VAL A 115 -10.59 1.94 6.48
CA VAL A 115 -9.99 3.23 6.16
C VAL A 115 -8.79 3.43 7.07
N GLY A 116 -7.63 3.70 6.49
CA GLY A 116 -6.39 3.73 7.26
C GLY A 116 -5.32 4.62 6.62
N SER A 117 -4.16 4.65 7.27
CA SER A 117 -2.98 5.32 6.72
C SER A 117 -2.31 4.43 5.67
N THR A 118 -2.38 4.82 4.41
CA THR A 118 -1.85 4.06 3.28
C THR A 118 -0.48 4.54 2.80
N GLY A 119 0.13 5.51 3.50
CA GLY A 119 1.41 6.12 3.09
C GLY A 119 1.31 6.78 1.72
N ASP A 120 2.20 6.39 0.81
CA ASP A 120 2.25 6.89 -0.57
C ASP A 120 1.22 6.23 -1.51
N TYR A 121 0.48 5.22 -1.03
CA TYR A 121 -0.48 4.47 -1.82
C TYR A 121 -1.90 5.00 -1.64
N ILE A 122 -2.75 4.81 -2.65
CA ILE A 122 -4.18 5.15 -2.57
C ILE A 122 -4.95 4.09 -1.74
N ALA A 123 -4.55 2.84 -1.88
CA ALA A 123 -5.05 1.69 -1.15
C ALA A 123 -3.95 0.62 -1.10
N TYR A 124 -4.12 -0.39 -0.24
CA TYR A 124 -3.33 -1.62 -0.34
C TYR A 124 -4.16 -2.82 0.09
N PHE A 125 -3.87 -3.97 -0.52
CA PHE A 125 -4.41 -5.27 -0.13
C PHE A 125 -3.58 -5.94 0.97
N HIS A 126 -4.24 -6.45 2.01
CA HIS A 126 -3.64 -7.27 3.05
C HIS A 126 -4.63 -8.33 3.55
N GLN A 127 -4.26 -9.61 3.50
CA GLN A 127 -5.05 -10.72 4.09
C GLN A 127 -6.56 -10.75 3.72
N ASN A 128 -6.90 -10.46 2.46
CA ASN A 128 -8.28 -10.36 1.94
C ASN A 128 -9.05 -9.09 2.32
N GLU A 129 -8.39 -8.16 2.99
CA GLU A 129 -8.87 -6.81 3.25
C GLU A 129 -8.19 -5.82 2.31
N VAL A 130 -8.90 -4.76 1.96
CA VAL A 130 -8.30 -3.58 1.34
C VAL A 130 -8.43 -2.39 2.27
N VAL A 131 -7.28 -1.82 2.64
CA VAL A 131 -7.19 -0.59 3.42
C VAL A 131 -7.22 0.60 2.46
N LEU A 132 -8.21 1.47 2.61
CA LEU A 132 -8.46 2.59 1.72
C LEU A 132 -7.93 3.89 2.34
N GLY A 133 -7.09 4.61 1.60
CA GLY A 133 -6.61 5.93 1.99
C GLY A 133 -7.67 7.01 1.77
N LYS A 134 -7.51 8.17 2.40
CA LYS A 134 -8.47 9.29 2.25
C LYS A 134 -8.61 9.76 0.80
N GLN A 135 -7.53 9.71 0.01
CA GLN A 135 -7.54 10.08 -1.40
C GLN A 135 -8.49 9.19 -2.23
N PHE A 136 -8.66 7.92 -1.87
CA PHE A 136 -9.52 6.99 -2.60
C PHE A 136 -10.94 7.54 -2.74
N PHE A 137 -11.50 8.11 -1.68
CA PHE A 137 -12.88 8.62 -1.68
C PHE A 137 -13.05 9.93 -2.48
N GLN A 138 -11.96 10.58 -2.86
CA GLN A 138 -11.95 11.79 -3.70
C GLN A 138 -11.91 11.47 -5.20
N LEU A 139 -11.61 10.22 -5.56
CA LEU A 139 -11.51 9.77 -6.95
C LEU A 139 -12.88 9.71 -7.65
N SER A 140 -12.87 9.66 -8.98
CA SER A 140 -14.07 9.35 -9.76
C SER A 140 -14.55 7.90 -9.49
N PRO A 141 -15.82 7.54 -9.76
CA PRO A 141 -16.28 6.15 -9.65
C PRO A 141 -15.43 5.17 -10.46
N LEU A 142 -14.98 5.56 -11.66
CA LEU A 142 -14.10 4.75 -12.49
C LEU A 142 -12.73 4.55 -11.83
N ASP A 143 -12.11 5.63 -11.35
CA ASP A 143 -10.77 5.56 -10.74
C ASP A 143 -10.78 4.77 -9.43
N ARG A 144 -11.84 4.90 -8.61
CA ARG A 144 -12.04 4.03 -7.45
C ARG A 144 -12.10 2.58 -7.87
N PHE A 145 -12.87 2.26 -8.90
CA PHE A 145 -12.95 0.86 -9.33
C PHE A 145 -11.64 0.33 -9.90
N LEU A 146 -10.88 1.14 -10.64
CA LEU A 146 -9.55 0.74 -11.12
C LEU A 146 -8.62 0.37 -9.96
N VAL A 147 -8.65 1.16 -8.88
CA VAL A 147 -7.92 0.82 -7.64
C VAL A 147 -8.43 -0.50 -7.04
N LEU A 148 -9.74 -0.67 -6.88
CA LEU A 148 -10.29 -1.93 -6.32
C LEU A 148 -9.99 -3.16 -7.19
N LEU A 149 -10.05 -3.00 -8.51
CA LEU A 149 -9.73 -4.05 -9.47
C LEU A 149 -8.26 -4.46 -9.33
N HIS A 150 -7.36 -3.47 -9.27
CA HIS A 150 -5.94 -3.65 -9.03
C HIS A 150 -5.67 -4.39 -7.71
N GLU A 151 -6.19 -3.88 -6.59
CA GLU A 151 -5.98 -4.49 -5.27
C GLU A 151 -6.52 -5.91 -5.21
N ALA A 152 -7.66 -6.18 -5.86
CA ALA A 152 -8.21 -7.53 -5.94
C ALA A 152 -7.24 -8.51 -6.61
N ARG A 153 -6.40 -8.07 -7.55
CA ARG A 153 -5.43 -8.97 -8.20
C ARG A 153 -4.39 -9.52 -7.24
N HIS A 154 -4.00 -8.75 -6.24
CA HIS A 154 -3.04 -9.21 -5.23
C HIS A 154 -3.58 -10.41 -4.41
N ALA A 155 -4.90 -10.61 -4.37
CA ALA A 155 -5.52 -11.78 -3.75
C ALA A 155 -5.24 -13.10 -4.49
N ASP A 156 -4.89 -13.05 -5.79
CA ASP A 156 -4.61 -14.24 -6.60
C ASP A 156 -3.22 -14.84 -6.33
N GLY A 157 -2.42 -14.24 -5.43
CA GLY A 157 -1.17 -14.79 -4.92
C GLY A 157 0.06 -13.90 -5.12
N LYS A 158 1.18 -14.30 -4.49
CA LYS A 158 2.44 -13.53 -4.48
C LYS A 158 3.05 -13.30 -5.87
N SER A 159 2.70 -14.13 -6.86
CA SER A 159 3.12 -13.93 -8.25
C SER A 159 2.51 -12.67 -8.89
N TYR A 160 1.50 -12.05 -8.26
CA TYR A 160 0.88 -10.80 -8.69
C TYR A 160 1.28 -9.61 -7.82
N SER A 161 2.30 -9.76 -6.98
CA SER A 161 2.90 -8.63 -6.27
C SER A 161 3.74 -7.78 -7.22
N HIS A 162 3.87 -6.50 -6.90
CA HIS A 162 4.70 -5.60 -7.68
C HIS A 162 6.19 -5.92 -7.56
N THR A 163 6.90 -5.62 -8.64
CA THR A 163 8.34 -5.52 -8.71
C THR A 163 8.79 -4.06 -8.70
N GLU A 164 10.09 -3.83 -8.52
CA GLU A 164 10.68 -2.50 -8.56
C GLU A 164 10.65 -1.93 -9.98
N CYS A 165 10.18 -0.70 -10.11
CA CYS A 165 10.22 0.01 -11.38
C CYS A 165 11.65 0.46 -11.72
N PRO A 166 12.07 0.40 -13.01
CA PRO A 166 13.40 0.84 -13.44
C PRO A 166 13.68 2.31 -13.13
N ASP A 167 14.96 2.67 -12.98
CA ASP A 167 15.42 4.02 -12.64
C ASP A 167 14.99 5.10 -13.64
N GLN A 168 14.85 4.74 -14.91
CA GLN A 168 14.56 5.64 -16.03
C GLN A 168 13.06 5.75 -16.36
N TYR A 169 12.20 5.33 -15.45
CA TYR A 169 10.76 5.28 -15.67
C TYR A 169 10.16 6.69 -15.79
N LYS A 170 9.85 7.12 -17.03
CA LYS A 170 9.26 8.44 -17.30
C LYS A 170 7.75 8.43 -17.02
N PHE A 171 7.35 9.45 -16.29
CA PHE A 171 6.06 9.59 -15.63
C PHE A 171 4.85 9.59 -16.58
N LEU A 172 3.91 8.67 -16.36
CA LEU A 172 2.50 8.80 -16.71
C LEU A 172 1.72 8.31 -15.47
N ASN A 173 1.37 9.24 -14.56
CA ASN A 173 0.44 8.93 -13.47
C ASN A 173 -0.84 9.78 -13.63
N PRO A 174 -1.96 9.17 -14.02
CA PRO A 174 -3.24 9.86 -14.14
C PRO A 174 -4.00 9.93 -12.81
N ARG A 175 -3.58 9.21 -11.76
CA ARG A 175 -4.36 9.06 -10.51
C ARG A 175 -3.85 9.92 -9.36
N ASP A 176 -2.55 10.17 -9.31
CA ASP A 176 -1.96 11.12 -8.35
C ASP A 176 -0.64 11.69 -8.90
N LEU A 177 -0.59 13.00 -9.15
CA LEU A 177 0.61 13.65 -9.67
C LEU A 177 1.79 13.67 -8.68
N ARG A 178 1.54 13.34 -7.41
CA ARG A 178 2.53 13.38 -6.33
C ARG A 178 3.32 12.08 -6.19
N ILE A 179 2.85 10.98 -6.76
CA ILE A 179 3.48 9.66 -6.62
C ILE A 179 4.55 9.46 -7.69
N SER A 180 5.81 9.35 -7.29
CA SER A 180 6.93 9.04 -8.19
C SER A 180 7.23 7.52 -8.20
N PRO A 181 6.90 6.79 -9.28
CA PRO A 181 7.02 5.32 -9.29
C PRO A 181 8.47 4.81 -9.43
N ALA A 182 9.42 5.63 -9.86
CA ALA A 182 10.81 5.20 -10.03
C ALA A 182 11.38 4.68 -8.71
N LYS A 183 12.02 3.50 -8.75
CA LYS A 183 12.58 2.80 -7.56
C LYS A 183 11.54 2.38 -6.51
N GLN A 184 10.24 2.46 -6.83
CA GLN A 184 9.18 1.93 -5.98
C GLN A 184 8.72 0.57 -6.50
N LYS A 185 8.25 -0.29 -5.59
CA LYS A 185 7.57 -1.56 -5.93
C LYS A 185 6.17 -1.28 -6.46
N ALA A 186 6.11 -0.75 -7.68
CA ALA A 186 4.90 -0.24 -8.30
C ALA A 186 4.81 -0.58 -9.80
N CYS A 187 5.54 -1.61 -10.24
CA CYS A 187 5.47 -2.16 -11.59
C CYS A 187 5.06 -3.64 -11.54
N ASP A 188 4.46 -4.14 -12.61
CA ASP A 188 4.14 -5.57 -12.77
C ASP A 188 5.21 -6.24 -13.62
N ASN A 189 5.64 -7.45 -13.24
CA ASN A 189 6.45 -8.33 -14.09
C ASN A 189 5.60 -9.32 -14.90
N ARG A 190 4.28 -9.07 -14.99
CA ARG A 190 3.31 -9.92 -15.67
C ARG A 190 2.29 -9.09 -16.43
N GLU A 191 1.92 -9.56 -17.62
CA GLU A 191 0.86 -8.92 -18.41
C GLU A 191 -0.52 -8.94 -17.76
N ASP A 192 -0.75 -9.88 -16.84
CA ASP A 192 -1.99 -10.05 -16.09
C ASP A 192 -1.86 -9.64 -14.61
N GLY A 193 -0.86 -8.81 -14.28
CA GLY A 193 -0.74 -8.17 -12.97
C GLY A 193 -1.80 -7.08 -12.72
N GLY A 194 -1.70 -6.36 -11.61
CA GLY A 194 -2.69 -5.33 -11.21
C GLY A 194 -2.88 -4.22 -12.25
N TYR A 195 -1.79 -3.73 -12.84
CA TYR A 195 -1.84 -2.77 -13.95
C TYR A 195 -2.25 -3.44 -15.27
N GLY A 196 -1.84 -4.67 -15.50
CA GLY A 196 -2.25 -5.48 -16.64
C GLY A 196 -3.77 -5.62 -16.78
N ILE A 197 -4.44 -6.01 -15.70
CA ILE A 197 -5.89 -6.18 -15.69
C ILE A 197 -6.62 -4.82 -15.78
N SER A 198 -6.04 -3.76 -15.22
CA SER A 198 -6.59 -2.41 -15.29
C SER A 198 -6.50 -1.85 -16.72
N ALA A 199 -5.38 -2.08 -17.41
CA ALA A 199 -5.21 -1.76 -18.82
C ALA A 199 -6.24 -2.51 -19.68
N SER A 200 -6.41 -3.81 -19.41
CA SER A 200 -7.38 -4.65 -20.11
C SER A 200 -8.80 -4.11 -19.98
N PHE A 201 -9.22 -3.75 -18.76
CA PHE A 201 -10.53 -3.15 -18.53
C PHE A 201 -10.69 -1.79 -19.23
N LEU A 202 -9.67 -0.91 -19.18
CA LEU A 202 -9.69 0.38 -19.87
C LEU A 202 -9.81 0.26 -21.39
N PHE A 203 -9.19 -0.77 -21.98
CA PHE A 203 -9.33 -1.09 -23.40
C PHE A 203 -10.80 -1.37 -23.75
N GLU A 204 -11.49 -2.19 -22.95
CA GLU A 204 -12.92 -2.48 -23.15
C GLU A 204 -13.78 -1.22 -23.08
N LEU A 205 -13.50 -0.33 -22.12
CA LEU A 205 -14.23 0.94 -22.00
C LEU A 205 -14.06 1.82 -23.24
N GLY A 206 -12.86 1.88 -23.82
CA GLY A 206 -12.64 2.59 -25.09
C GLY A 206 -13.30 1.89 -26.28
N ALA A 207 -13.14 0.57 -26.37
CA ALA A 207 -13.70 -0.23 -27.46
C ALA A 207 -15.23 -0.13 -27.55
N TYR A 208 -15.92 -0.04 -26.41
CA TYR A 208 -17.38 0.13 -26.33
C TYR A 208 -17.85 1.58 -26.21
N GLY A 209 -16.93 2.55 -26.21
CA GLY A 209 -17.26 3.98 -26.22
C GLY A 209 -17.76 4.56 -24.90
N TYR A 210 -17.38 3.95 -23.78
CA TYR A 210 -17.56 4.53 -22.44
C TYR A 210 -16.54 5.64 -22.16
N LEU A 211 -15.39 5.60 -22.83
CA LEU A 211 -14.36 6.62 -22.81
C LEU A 211 -14.10 7.15 -24.21
N SER A 212 -13.65 8.39 -24.30
CA SER A 212 -13.15 8.96 -25.56
C SER A 212 -11.83 8.29 -25.98
N HIS A 213 -11.50 8.29 -27.28
CA HIS A 213 -10.23 7.70 -27.74
C HIS A 213 -9.00 8.29 -27.05
N SER A 214 -8.98 9.62 -26.83
CA SER A 214 -7.87 10.29 -26.14
C SER A 214 -7.77 9.88 -24.67
N GLU A 215 -8.92 9.78 -23.98
CA GLU A 215 -8.94 9.35 -22.59
C GLU A 215 -8.55 7.88 -22.44
N THR A 216 -9.06 7.00 -23.30
CA THR A 216 -8.65 5.59 -23.35
C THR A 216 -7.15 5.49 -23.59
N ALA A 217 -6.61 6.11 -24.63
CA ALA A 217 -5.20 6.01 -24.97
C ALA A 217 -4.32 6.49 -23.81
N TYR A 218 -4.66 7.62 -23.19
CA TYR A 218 -3.92 8.15 -22.05
C TYR A 218 -3.94 7.19 -20.85
N ARG A 219 -5.12 6.74 -20.42
CA ARG A 219 -5.27 5.87 -19.24
C ARG A 219 -4.70 4.47 -19.50
N TYR A 220 -4.99 3.88 -20.65
CA TYR A 220 -4.47 2.57 -21.05
C TYR A 220 -2.95 2.56 -21.09
N ASN A 221 -2.35 3.54 -21.77
CA ASN A 221 -0.89 3.62 -21.89
C ASN A 221 -0.26 3.82 -20.51
N SER A 222 -0.88 4.62 -19.64
CA SER A 222 -0.40 4.80 -18.27
C SER A 222 -0.32 3.50 -17.46
N GLU A 223 -1.24 2.56 -17.67
CA GLU A 223 -1.18 1.25 -17.00
C GLU A 223 -0.17 0.34 -17.69
N ARG A 224 -0.20 0.31 -19.04
CA ARG A 224 0.69 -0.55 -19.84
C ARG A 224 2.16 -0.26 -19.62
N VAL A 225 2.54 1.00 -19.47
CA VAL A 225 3.95 1.34 -19.23
C VAL A 225 4.48 0.69 -17.95
N ARG A 226 3.61 0.40 -16.96
CA ARG A 226 4.00 -0.17 -15.65
C ARG A 226 4.20 -1.68 -15.70
N ILE A 227 4.01 -2.30 -16.86
CA ILE A 227 4.23 -3.72 -17.07
C ILE A 227 5.63 -3.87 -17.67
N ILE A 228 6.57 -4.27 -16.84
CA ILE A 228 7.95 -4.54 -17.22
C ILE A 228 8.11 -6.04 -17.40
N LEU A 229 7.81 -6.53 -18.60
CA LEU A 229 8.20 -7.89 -18.96
C LEU A 229 9.72 -7.85 -19.11
N GLU A 230 10.44 -8.57 -18.25
CA GLU A 230 11.87 -8.80 -18.47
C GLU A 230 12.01 -9.50 -19.83
N ASP A 231 12.88 -8.97 -20.69
CA ASP A 231 13.40 -9.69 -21.87
C ASP A 231 14.46 -10.71 -21.42
#